data_AF-A0A947M7K0-F1
#
_entry.id   AF-A0A947M7K0-F1
#
_cell.length_a   1.000
_cell.length_b   1.000
_cell.length_c   1.000
_cell.angle_alpha   90.00
_cell.angle_beta   90.00
_cell.angle_gamma   90.00
#
_symmetry.space_group_name_H-M   'P 1'
#
loop_
_entity.id
_entity.type
_entity.pdbx_description
1 polymer ?
#
loop_
_entity_poly.entity_id
_entity_poly.type
_entity_poly.pdbx_seq_one_letter_code
_entity_poly.pdbx_strand_id
1 'polypeptide(L)' 'MSQQKLPFRWRSTAAVFAILVGLILYALLAMVVGVYFLPRHWAAELAFYLIAGIAWVWPSARLITWAAKTDSKL' A
#
# COMPACT_ATOMS: atom_id res chain seq x y z
N MET A 1 8.16 -9.77 -38.06
CA MET A 1 7.45 -9.96 -36.77
C MET A 1 8.49 -10.28 -35.70
N SER A 2 9.09 -9.25 -35.10
CA SER A 2 10.07 -9.37 -34.02
C SER A 2 9.36 -9.83 -32.75
N GLN A 3 9.60 -11.09 -32.37
CA GLN A 3 9.12 -11.70 -31.13
C GLN A 3 9.77 -11.00 -29.94
N GLN A 4 9.09 -9.98 -29.40
CA GLN A 4 9.46 -9.34 -28.15
C GLN A 4 9.14 -10.35 -27.04
N LYS A 5 10.13 -11.18 -26.68
CA LYS A 5 10.08 -12.03 -25.50
C LYS A 5 9.86 -11.10 -24.31
N LEU A 6 8.65 -11.06 -23.77
CA LEU A 6 8.36 -10.38 -22.50
C LEU A 6 8.97 -11.25 -21.40
N PRO A 7 10.15 -10.91 -20.84
CA PRO A 7 10.70 -11.70 -19.76
C PRO A 7 9.70 -11.64 -18.60
N PHE A 8 9.39 -12.80 -18.02
CA PHE A 8 8.48 -12.92 -16.89
C PHE A 8 8.89 -11.92 -15.78
N ARG A 9 8.09 -10.86 -15.58
CA ARG A 9 8.36 -9.74 -14.67
C ARG A 9 8.11 -10.14 -13.21
N TRP A 10 8.78 -11.19 -12.72
CA TRP A 10 8.71 -11.66 -11.33
C TRP A 10 8.89 -10.51 -10.32
N ARG A 11 9.72 -9.52 -10.67
CA ARG A 11 9.97 -8.31 -9.88
C ARG A 11 8.77 -7.38 -9.78
N SER A 12 7.98 -7.22 -10.84
CA SER A 12 6.71 -6.48 -10.78
C SER A 12 5.69 -7.20 -9.90
N THR A 13 5.65 -8.53 -9.93
CA THR A 13 4.78 -9.32 -9.04
C THR A 13 5.19 -9.18 -7.58
N ALA A 14 6.48 -9.23 -7.26
CA ALA A 14 6.99 -9.03 -5.90
C ALA A 14 6.64 -7.63 -5.35
N ALA A 15 6.71 -6.58 -6.19
CA ALA A 15 6.30 -5.23 -5.81
C ALA A 15 4.80 -5.15 -5.49
N VAL A 16 3.95 -5.78 -6.30
CA VAL A 16 2.51 -5.85 -6.03
C VAL A 16 2.24 -6.57 -4.72
N PHE A 17 2.89 -7.71 -4.47
CA PHE A 17 2.76 -8.41 -3.19
C PHE A 17 3.22 -7.56 -2.01
N ALA A 18 4.32 -6.82 -2.12
CA ALA A 18 4.78 -5.93 -1.05
C ALA A 18 3.76 -4.83 -0.73
N ILE A 19 3.13 -4.23 -1.76
CA ILE A 19 2.08 -3.24 -1.57
C ILE A 19 0.84 -3.86 -0.93
N LEU A 20 0.41 -5.04 -1.38
CA LEU A 20 -0.75 -5.74 -0.83
C LEU A 20 -0.54 -6.13 0.63
N VAL A 21 0.62 -6.73 0.96
CA VAL A 21 0.95 -7.11 2.34
C VAL A 21 1.05 -5.87 3.22
N GLY A 22 1.70 -4.81 2.74
CA GLY A 22 1.77 -3.54 3.46
C GLY A 22 0.39 -2.95 3.73
N LEU A 23 -0.50 -2.95 2.73
CA LEU A 23 -1.86 -2.44 2.85
C LEU A 23 -2.67 -3.24 3.87
N ILE A 24 -2.57 -4.57 3.84
CA ILE A 24 -3.25 -5.44 4.81
C ILE A 24 -2.78 -5.14 6.22
N LEU A 25 -1.46 -5.12 6.45
CA LEU A 25 -0.89 -4.84 7.77
C LEU A 25 -1.32 -3.46 8.29
N TYR A 26 -1.30 -2.44 7.42
CA TYR A 26 -1.71 -1.10 7.78
C TYR A 26 -3.20 -0.99 8.08
N ALA A 27 -4.06 -1.61 7.25
CA ALA A 27 -5.50 -1.62 7.46
C ALA A 27 -5.87 -2.30 8.79
N LEU A 28 -5.20 -3.40 9.12
CA LEU A 28 -5.36 -4.07 10.42
C LEU A 28 -4.92 -3.17 11.57
N LEU A 29 -3.77 -2.48 11.44
CA LEU A 29 -3.29 -1.55 12.46
C LEU A 29 -4.29 -0.40 12.67
N ALA A 30 -4.76 0.21 11.57
CA ALA A 30 -5.74 1.27 11.60
C ALA A 30 -7.06 0.81 12.23
N MET A 31 -7.53 -0.40 11.89
CA MET A 31 -8.71 -1.00 12.52
C MET A 31 -8.52 -1.17 14.04
N VAL A 32 -7.38 -1.72 14.48
CA VAL A 32 -7.09 -1.90 15.91
C VAL A 32 -7.08 -0.55 16.62
N VAL A 33 -6.45 0.46 16.05
CA VAL A 33 -6.46 1.82 16.62
C VAL A 33 -7.87 2.39 16.66
N GLY A 34 -8.64 2.26 15.59
CA GLY A 34 -10.02 2.74 15.51
C GLY A 34 -10.95 2.06 16.51
N VAL A 35 -10.77 0.78 16.78
CA VAL A 35 -11.63 0.02 17.71
C VAL A 35 -11.23 0.21 19.17
N TYR A 36 -9.93 0.25 19.48
CA TYR A 36 -9.45 0.30 20.87
C TYR A 36 -9.25 1.71 21.42
N PHE A 37 -8.87 2.68 20.58
CA PHE A 37 -8.52 4.03 21.04
C PHE A 37 -9.61 5.07 20.75
N LEU A 38 -10.52 4.80 19.82
CA LEU A 38 -11.52 5.76 19.43
C LEU A 38 -12.80 5.60 20.25
N PRO A 39 -13.36 6.70 20.78
CA PRO A 39 -14.67 6.64 21.42
C PRO A 39 -15.74 6.28 20.39
N ARG A 40 -16.82 5.63 20.86
CA ARG A 40 -17.91 5.07 20.03
C ARG A 40 -18.79 6.20 19.45
N HIS A 41 -18.20 6.99 18.56
CA HIS A 41 -18.78 8.15 17.91
C HIS A 41 -18.51 8.05 16.40
N TRP A 42 -19.58 7.92 15.63
CA TRP A 42 -19.52 7.73 14.16
C TRP A 42 -18.69 8.81 13.45
N ALA A 43 -18.73 10.06 13.92
CA ALA A 43 -17.99 11.17 13.33
C ALA A 43 -16.48 11.08 13.60
N ALA A 44 -16.09 10.60 14.79
CA ALA A 44 -14.69 10.39 15.14
C ALA A 44 -14.09 9.25 14.31
N GLU A 45 -14.82 8.14 14.19
CA GLU A 45 -14.44 7.01 13.33
C GLU A 45 -14.26 7.47 11.88
N LEU A 46 -15.20 8.23 11.33
CA LEU A 46 -15.13 8.73 9.97
C LEU A 46 -13.91 9.64 9.76
N ALA A 47 -13.66 10.59 10.67
CA ALA A 47 -12.49 11.46 10.59
C ALA A 47 -11.18 10.65 10.68
N PHE A 48 -11.10 9.68 11.60
CA PHE A 48 -9.93 8.84 11.78
C PHE A 48 -9.64 8.00 10.54
N TYR A 49 -10.64 7.29 9.98
CA TYR A 49 -10.44 6.47 8.79
C TYR A 49 -10.11 7.30 7.55
N LEU A 50 -10.66 8.52 7.43
CA LEU A 50 -10.32 9.44 6.35
C LEU A 50 -8.83 9.85 6.42
N ILE A 51 -8.38 10.27 7.60
CA ILE A 51 -6.98 10.67 7.83
C ILE A 51 -6.06 9.47 7.68
N ALA A 52 -6.42 8.30 8.22
CA ALA A 52 -5.65 7.07 8.09
C ALA A 52 -5.53 6.64 6.62
N GLY A 53 -6.59 6.77 5.82
CA GLY A 53 -6.54 6.52 4.38
C GLY A 53 -5.58 7.47 3.66
N ILE A 54 -5.63 8.76 3.97
CA ILE A 54 -4.72 9.76 3.37
C ILE A 54 -3.28 9.53 3.82
N ALA A 55 -3.06 9.19 5.10
CA ALA A 55 -1.74 8.89 5.63
C ALA A 55 -1.09 7.70 4.91
N TRP A 56 -1.89 6.76 4.37
CA TRP A 56 -1.39 5.63 3.57
C TRP A 56 -0.81 6.02 2.20
N VAL A 57 -1.10 7.22 1.70
CA VAL A 57 -0.55 7.71 0.42
C VAL A 57 0.98 7.79 0.48
N TRP A 58 1.55 8.14 1.63
CA TRP A 58 3.00 8.26 1.77
C TRP A 58 3.73 6.90 1.77
N PRO A 59 3.31 5.89 2.56
CA PRO A 59 3.82 4.52 2.46
C PRO A 59 3.68 3.92 1.05
N SER A 60 2.50 4.07 0.44
CA SER A 60 2.24 3.51 -0.89
C SER A 60 3.12 4.16 -1.96
N ALA A 61 3.28 5.48 -1.94
CA ALA A 61 4.19 6.19 -2.84
C ALA A 61 5.66 5.72 -2.68
N ARG A 62 6.11 5.48 -1.44
CA ARG A 62 7.45 4.96 -1.16
C ARG A 62 7.67 3.55 -1.71
N LEU A 63 6.67 2.67 -1.57
CA LEU A 63 6.74 1.29 -2.09
C LEU A 63 6.70 1.27 -3.63
N ILE A 64 5.85 2.10 -4.24
CA ILE A 64 5.77 2.23 -5.71
C ILE A 64 7.07 2.80 -6.28
N THR A 65 7.64 3.84 -5.67
CA THR A 65 8.92 4.41 -6.12
C THR A 65 10.08 3.45 -5.93
N TRP A 66 10.09 2.63 -4.87
CA TRP A 66 11.06 1.55 -4.70
C TRP A 66 10.94 0.49 -5.80
N ALA A 67 9.71 0.08 -6.13
CA ALA A 67 9.44 -0.84 -7.23
C ALA A 67 9.90 -0.26 -8.58
N ALA A 68 9.58 1.02 -8.85
CA ALA A 68 9.97 1.71 -10.07
C ALA A 68 11.49 1.90 -10.17
N LYS A 69 12.19 2.24 -9.07
CA LYS A 69 13.65 2.35 -9.05
C LYS A 69 14.33 1.02 -9.34
N THR A 70 13.73 -0.09 -8.92
CA THR A 70 14.23 -1.44 -9.20
C THR A 70 14.12 -1.79 -10.68
N ASP A 71 13.10 -1.28 -11.40
CA ASP A 71 12.96 -1.43 -12.86
C ASP A 71 13.87 -0.47 -13.65
N SER A 72 14.21 0.71 -13.12
CA SER A 72 15.01 1.75 -13.81
C SER A 72 16.54 1.51 -13.86
N LYS A 73 17.04 0.40 -13.32
CA LYS A 73 18.47 0.02 -13.38
C LYS A 73 18.82 -0.83 -14.61
N LEU A 74 18.08 -0.68 -15.71
CA LEU A 74 18.30 -1.37 -16.99
C LEU A 74 18.81 -0.39 -18.04
#